data_AF-A0A9W6YDI6-F1
#
_entry.id   AF-A0A9W6YDI6-F1
#
_cell.length_a   1.000
_cell.length_b   1.000
_cell.length_c   1.000
_cell.angle_alpha   90.00
_cell.angle_beta   90.00
_cell.angle_gamma   90.00
#
_symmetry.space_group_name_H-M   'P 1'
#
loop_
_entity.id
_entity.type
_entity.pdbx_description
1 polymer ?
#
loop_
_entity_poly.entity_id
_entity_poly.type
_entity_poly.pdbx_seq_one_letter_code
_entity_poly.pdbx_strand_id
1 'polypeptide(L)'
;MILWTHNLCKELGLHSKKTILYDDNQAAIAVITANAGDYKVKGIDLKYHKIRDYVGRDEFAIKYCPSEEMIADISSKPLGPTQFKKLRPLLNVMPVPPAGEAQAKQDEA
;
A
#
# COMPACT_ATOMS: atom_id res chain seq x y z
N MET A 1 -7.28 -6.56 6.11
CA MET A 1 -7.96 -5.44 5.41
C MET A 1 -8.20 -5.78 3.94
N ILE A 2 -7.17 -5.93 3.10
CA ILE A 2 -7.34 -6.19 1.64
C ILE A 2 -8.29 -7.35 1.32
N LEU A 3 -8.14 -8.50 1.98
CA LEU A 3 -9.04 -9.63 1.74
C LEU A 3 -10.50 -9.34 2.14
N TRP A 4 -10.69 -8.62 3.24
CA TRP A 4 -12.03 -8.23 3.66
C TRP A 4 -12.66 -7.29 2.62
N THR A 5 -11.90 -6.33 2.10
CA THR A 5 -12.35 -5.45 1.02
C THR A 5 -12.71 -6.23 -0.24
N HIS A 6 -11.90 -7.24 -0.61
CA HIS A 6 -12.20 -8.10 -1.76
C HIS A 6 -13.50 -8.91 -1.57
N ASN A 7 -13.70 -9.46 -0.37
CA ASN A 7 -14.93 -10.17 -0.03
C ASN A 7 -16.14 -9.23 -0.03
N LEU A 8 -16.01 -8.03 0.52
CA LEU A 8 -17.06 -7.02 0.49
C LEU A 8 -17.40 -6.61 -0.94
N CYS A 9 -16.40 -6.34 -1.79
CA CYS A 9 -16.63 -6.04 -3.21
C CYS A 9 -17.39 -7.18 -3.89
N LYS A 10 -17.04 -8.43 -3.61
CA LYS A 10 -17.74 -9.62 -4.12
C LYS A 10 -19.20 -9.68 -3.67
N GLU A 11 -19.47 -9.44 -2.39
CA GLU A 11 -20.83 -9.40 -1.82
C GLU A 11 -21.67 -8.27 -2.43
N LEU A 12 -21.05 -7.14 -2.74
CA LEU A 12 -21.69 -5.99 -3.40
C LEU A 12 -21.82 -6.16 -4.92
N GLY A 13 -21.38 -7.29 -5.50
CA GLY A 13 -21.39 -7.52 -6.95
C GLY A 13 -20.39 -6.65 -7.73
N LEU A 14 -19.40 -6.07 -7.06
CA LEU A 14 -18.35 -5.27 -7.67
C LEU A 14 -17.21 -6.16 -8.17
N HIS A 15 -16.79 -5.96 -9.42
CA HIS A 15 -15.66 -6.68 -9.98
C HIS A 15 -14.34 -6.06 -9.51
N SER A 16 -13.57 -6.82 -8.73
CA SER A 16 -12.25 -6.42 -8.28
C SER A 16 -11.21 -6.74 -9.35
N LYS A 17 -10.42 -5.74 -9.74
CA LYS A 17 -9.22 -5.97 -10.56
C LYS A 17 -8.11 -6.58 -9.70
N LYS A 18 -7.15 -7.25 -10.35
CA LYS A 18 -5.90 -7.71 -9.71
C LYS A 18 -5.30 -6.59 -8.86
N THR A 19 -5.10 -6.85 -7.58
CA THR A 19 -4.59 -5.84 -6.64
C THR A 19 -3.07 -5.93 -6.53
N ILE A 20 -2.39 -4.80 -6.67
CA ILE A 20 -0.94 -4.70 -6.48
C ILE A 20 -0.67 -4.28 -5.04
N LEU A 21 0.05 -5.12 -4.30
CA LEU A 21 0.53 -4.87 -2.95
C LEU A 21 1.96 -4.37 -3.03
N TYR A 22 2.25 -3.28 -2.32
CA TYR A 22 3.58 -2.73 -2.22
C TYR A 22 4.17 -3.07 -0.84
N ASP A 23 5.43 -3.49 -0.82
CA ASP A 23 6.17 -3.85 0.40
C ASP A 23 7.61 -3.33 0.28
N ASP A 24 8.17 -2.82 1.38
CA ASP A 24 9.55 -2.32 1.45
C ASP A 24 10.54 -3.40 1.94
N ASN A 25 10.03 -4.54 2.39
CA ASN A 25 10.84 -5.65 2.86
C ASN A 25 11.05 -6.68 1.75
N GLN A 26 12.16 -6.56 1.04
CA GLN A 26 12.55 -7.52 -0.01
C GLN A 26 12.63 -8.96 0.49
N ALA A 27 13.02 -9.21 1.74
CA ALA A 27 13.03 -10.55 2.30
C ALA A 27 11.61 -11.11 2.45
N ALA A 28 10.65 -10.29 2.87
CA ALA A 28 9.24 -10.70 2.92
C ALA A 28 8.68 -10.99 1.51
N ILE A 29 8.99 -10.14 0.53
CA ILE A 29 8.62 -10.36 -0.87
C ILE A 29 9.21 -11.68 -1.36
N ALA A 30 10.50 -11.91 -1.14
CA ALA A 30 11.20 -13.13 -1.55
C ALA A 30 10.54 -14.38 -0.95
N VAL A 31 10.17 -14.36 0.33
CA VAL A 31 9.47 -15.48 0.98
C VAL A 31 8.10 -15.76 0.34
N ILE A 32 7.39 -14.73 -0.12
CA ILE A 32 6.08 -14.91 -0.77
C ILE A 32 6.22 -15.39 -2.23
N THR A 33 7.23 -14.90 -2.94
CA THR A 33 7.47 -15.24 -4.35
C THR A 33 8.27 -16.53 -4.55
N ALA A 34 9.06 -16.94 -3.57
CA ALA A 34 9.88 -18.14 -3.67
C ALA A 34 9.00 -19.40 -3.62
N ASN A 35 9.11 -20.22 -4.66
CA ASN A 35 8.62 -21.59 -4.63
C ASN A 35 9.55 -22.42 -3.74
N ALA A 36 9.10 -22.73 -2.52
CA ALA A 36 9.66 -23.75 -1.63
C ALA A 36 11.13 -23.55 -1.21
N GLY A 37 11.34 -22.83 -0.10
CA GLY A 37 12.51 -23.00 0.76
C GLY A 37 12.03 -22.98 2.21
N ASP A 38 12.60 -23.83 3.06
CA ASP A 38 12.27 -24.10 4.47
C ASP A 38 12.28 -22.88 5.42
N TYR A 39 11.51 -21.83 5.14
CA TYR A 39 11.30 -20.72 6.07
C TYR A 39 10.32 -21.12 7.17
N LYS A 40 10.75 -22.03 8.05
CA LYS A 40 9.98 -22.51 9.20
C LYS A 40 9.97 -21.48 10.33
N VAL A 41 9.17 -20.43 10.19
CA VAL A 41 8.77 -19.56 11.29
C VAL A 41 7.27 -19.74 11.50
N LYS A 42 6.86 -20.49 12.52
CA LYS A 42 5.46 -20.92 12.76
C LYS A 42 4.42 -19.78 12.74
N GLY A 43 4.81 -18.55 13.11
CA GLY A 43 3.91 -17.38 13.09
C GLY A 43 3.74 -16.72 11.72
N ILE A 44 4.65 -16.98 10.79
CA ILE A 44 4.69 -16.44 9.43
C ILE A 44 3.84 -17.33 8.51
N ASP A 45 3.88 -18.65 8.66
CA ASP A 45 3.23 -19.60 7.74
C ASP A 45 1.78 -19.25 7.34
N LEU A 46 0.88 -18.99 8.28
CA LEU A 46 -0.56 -18.88 7.95
C LEU A 46 -0.88 -17.66 7.07
N LYS A 47 -0.30 -16.49 7.39
CA LYS A 47 -0.55 -15.26 6.60
C LYS A 47 0.12 -15.36 5.23
N TYR A 48 1.31 -15.95 5.18
CA TYR A 48 2.11 -16.05 3.97
C TYR A 48 1.54 -17.07 2.99
N HIS A 49 1.13 -18.25 3.47
CA HIS A 49 0.42 -19.22 2.64
C HIS A 49 -0.83 -18.61 2.00
N LYS A 50 -1.61 -17.88 2.79
CA LYS A 50 -2.82 -17.23 2.30
C LYS A 50 -2.52 -16.21 1.19
N ILE A 51 -1.55 -15.33 1.40
CA ILE A 51 -1.15 -14.34 0.38
C ILE A 51 -0.60 -15.04 -0.86
N ARG A 52 0.24 -16.07 -0.68
CA ARG A 52 0.79 -16.87 -1.79
C ARG A 52 -0.30 -17.53 -2.62
N ASP A 53 -1.35 -18.06 -2.00
CA ASP A 53 -2.48 -18.66 -2.71
C ASP A 53 -3.18 -17.63 -3.61
N TYR A 54 -3.38 -16.39 -3.14
CA TYR A 54 -3.95 -15.33 -3.96
C TYR A 54 -3.02 -14.86 -5.07
N VAL A 55 -1.70 -14.83 -4.82
CA VAL A 55 -0.70 -14.54 -5.87
C VAL A 55 -0.70 -15.65 -6.93
N GLY A 56 -0.79 -16.91 -6.52
CA GLY A 56 -0.89 -18.06 -7.42
C GLY A 56 -2.17 -18.10 -8.26
N ARG A 57 -3.26 -17.47 -7.77
CA ARG A 57 -4.53 -17.30 -8.49
C ARG A 57 -4.57 -16.06 -9.39
N ASP A 58 -3.48 -15.31 -9.46
CA ASP A 58 -3.39 -14.02 -10.16
C ASP A 58 -4.33 -12.93 -9.62
N GLU A 59 -4.90 -13.12 -8.42
CA GLU A 59 -5.76 -12.12 -7.76
C GLU A 59 -4.91 -10.97 -7.18
N PHE A 60 -3.69 -11.27 -6.72
CA PHE A 60 -2.73 -10.30 -6.19
C PHE A 60 -1.38 -10.36 -6.89
N ALA A 61 -0.66 -9.23 -6.92
CA ALA A 61 0.77 -9.17 -7.19
C ALA A 61 1.47 -8.37 -6.11
N ILE A 62 2.71 -8.73 -5.79
CA ILE A 62 3.53 -8.01 -4.82
C ILE A 62 4.66 -7.32 -5.58
N LYS A 63 4.87 -6.04 -5.30
CA LYS A 63 5.94 -5.24 -5.86
C LYS A 63 6.73 -4.56 -4.75
N TYR A 64 8.03 -4.46 -4.96
CA TYR A 64 8.89 -3.70 -4.07
C TYR A 64 8.58 -2.20 -4.18
N CYS A 65 8.56 -1.51 -3.03
CA CYS A 65 8.49 -0.07 -2.90
C CYS A 65 9.51 0.38 -1.86
N PRO A 66 10.45 1.29 -2.19
CA PRO A 66 11.38 1.83 -1.19
C PRO A 66 10.63 2.51 -0.04
N SER A 67 11.16 2.44 1.18
CA SER A 67 10.52 3.05 2.37
C SER A 67 10.33 4.57 2.22
N GLU A 68 11.18 5.25 1.45
CA GLU A 68 11.05 6.68 1.17
C GLU A 68 9.86 7.03 0.25
N GLU A 69 9.26 6.03 -0.38
CA GLU A 69 8.10 6.14 -1.29
C GLU A 69 6.86 5.41 -0.76
N MET A 70 7.00 4.66 0.34
CA MET A 70 5.92 3.90 0.94
C MET A 70 4.95 4.81 1.69
N ILE A 71 3.92 5.31 0.99
CA ILE A 71 2.90 6.21 1.57
C ILE A 71 2.26 5.61 2.83
N ALA A 72 2.06 4.29 2.89
CA ALA A 72 1.45 3.62 4.05
C ALA A 72 2.26 3.78 5.35
N ASP A 73 3.55 4.12 5.27
CA ASP A 73 4.38 4.37 6.45
C ASP A 73 3.86 5.57 7.25
N ILE A 74 3.21 6.54 6.60
CA ILE A 74 2.67 7.73 7.29
C ILE A 74 1.58 7.38 8.32
N SER A 75 0.89 6.25 8.13
CA SER A 75 -0.17 5.78 9.01
C SER A 75 0.31 4.71 10.00
N SER A 76 1.50 4.15 9.82
CA SER A 76 1.99 3.01 10.61
C SER A 76 3.26 3.31 11.41
N LYS A 77 4.00 4.38 11.09
CA LYS A 77 5.28 4.75 11.71
C LYS A 77 5.30 6.23 12.11
N PRO A 78 6.00 6.60 13.20
CA PRO A 78 6.29 8.00 13.50
C PRO A 78 7.37 8.53 12.56
N LEU A 79 6.98 9.18 11.48
CA LEU A 79 7.92 9.68 10.47
C LEU A 79 8.60 10.98 10.90
N GLY A 80 9.88 11.11 10.54
CA GLY A 80 10.61 12.37 10.68
C GLY A 80 10.05 13.47 9.76
N PRO A 81 10.33 14.77 10.04
CA PRO A 81 9.74 15.88 9.31
C PRO A 81 9.98 15.85 7.80
N THR A 82 11.17 15.39 7.37
CA THR A 82 11.55 15.30 5.96
C THR A 82 10.70 14.28 5.19
N GLN A 83 10.60 13.05 5.71
CA GLN A 83 9.83 11.99 5.07
C GLN A 83 8.33 12.29 5.12
N PHE A 84 7.83 12.83 6.24
CA PHE A 84 6.44 13.27 6.35
C PHE A 84 6.09 14.34 5.31
N LYS A 85 6.93 15.38 5.15
CA LYS A 85 6.72 16.43 4.14
C LYS A 85 6.72 15.89 2.71
N LYS A 86 7.52 14.85 2.42
CA LYS A 86 7.56 14.17 1.12
C LYS A 86 6.29 13.36 0.85
N LEU A 87 5.81 12.59 1.82
CA LEU A 87 4.68 11.66 1.63
C LEU A 87 3.30 12.32 1.79
N ARG A 88 3.18 13.35 2.63
CA ARG A 88 1.90 14.01 2.95
C ARG A 88 1.11 14.51 1.70
N PRO A 89 1.74 15.14 0.68
CA PRO A 89 1.03 15.57 -0.51
C PRO A 89 0.40 14.41 -1.30
N LEU A 90 0.98 13.20 -1.22
CA LEU A 90 0.45 12.01 -1.90
C LEU A 90 -0.88 11.52 -1.28
N LEU A 91 -1.22 11.99 -0.07
CA LEU A 91 -2.53 11.78 0.55
C LEU A 91 -3.51 12.94 0.27
N ASN A 92 -3.19 13.86 -0.64
CA ASN A 92 -3.92 15.11 -0.86
C ASN A 92 -4.02 15.99 0.41
N VAL A 93 -3.11 15.82 1.36
CA VAL A 93 -3.03 16.66 2.56
C VAL A 93 -2.12 17.85 2.25
N MET A 94 -2.73 18.96 1.85
CA MET A 94 -2.01 20.16 1.43
C MET A 94 -1.71 21.10 2.59
N PRO A 95 -0.71 22.00 2.48
CA PRO A 95 -0.55 23.07 3.44
C PRO A 95 -1.81 23.93 3.42
N VAL A 96 -2.23 24.40 4.59
CA VAL A 96 -3.28 25.43 4.64
C VAL A 96 -2.70 26.68 3.97
N PRO A 97 -3.38 27.25 2.97
CA PRO A 97 -2.94 28.50 2.37
C PRO A 97 -2.80 29.57 3.46
N PRO A 98 -1.77 30.43 3.40
CA PRO A 98 -1.69 31.56 4.31
C PRO A 98 -2.98 32.39 4.19
N ALA A 99 -3.49 32.88 5.33
CA ALA A 99 -4.71 33.68 5.37
C ALA A 99 -4.51 34.96 4.56
N GLY A 100 -4.97 34.96 3.29
CA GLY A 100 -4.81 36.09 2.37
C GLY A 100 -4.94 35.77 0.87
N GLU A 101 -4.82 34.50 0.43
CA GLU A 101 -4.70 34.17 -1.00
C GLU A 101 -5.89 33.38 -1.59
N ALA A 102 -7.09 33.46 -1.01
CA ALA A 102 -8.26 32.74 -1.52
C ALA A 102 -8.96 33.40 -2.73
N GLN A 103 -8.41 34.48 -3.32
CA GLN A 103 -9.08 35.23 -4.39
C GLN A 103 -8.12 35.71 -5.49
N ALA A 104 -7.38 34.80 -6.13
CA ALA A 104 -6.72 35.11 -7.41
C ALA A 104 -6.38 33.82 -8.15
N LYS A 105 -7.36 33.25 -8.87
CA LYS A 105 -7.21 32.34 -10.03
C LYS A 105 -8.57 31.73 -10.41
N GLN A 106 -9.52 32.61 -10.72
CA GLN A 106 -10.61 32.35 -11.66
C GLN A 106 -10.64 33.61 -12.51
N ASP A 107 -9.80 33.64 -13.54
CA ASP A 107 -9.82 34.56 -14.68
C ASP A 107 -8.47 34.41 -15.41
N GLU A 108 -8.30 33.32 -16.16
CA GLU A 108 -7.52 33.35 -17.41
C GLU A 108 -7.78 32.07 -18.23
N ALA A 109 -8.37 32.31 -19.41
CA ALA A 109 -8.68 31.45 -20.55
C ALA A 109 -9.89 30.51 -20.47
#